data_AF-A0AAW0Q1H6-F1
#
_entry.id   AF-A0AAW0Q1H6-F1
#
_cell.length_a   1.000
_cell.length_b   1.000
_cell.length_c   1.000
_cell.angle_alpha   90.00
_cell.angle_beta   90.00
_cell.angle_gamma   90.00
#
_symmetry.space_group_name_H-M   'P 1'
#
loop_
_entity.id
_entity.type
_entity.pdbx_description
1 polymer ?
#
loop_
_entity_poly.entity_id
_entity_poly.type
_entity_poly.pdbx_seq_one_letter_code
_entity_poly.pdbx_strand_id
1 'polypeptide(L)'
;MAHSVMWNRFWNGRGGRGNNIALDLHLEHLNNYLKSFLKGLGPNLNESSATRISKSIGILKEVMDKTDQELANTRPSGLHHAPQDENDIKTLVAVFRDSELFRHHPQREFKSFPGFSKNLLVNLKYSKLCHWMREKLKDWREVPV
;
A
#
# COMPACT_ATOMS: atom_id res chain seq x y z
N MET A 1 4.66 -33.43 11.31
CA MET A 1 5.42 -32.79 10.20
C MET A 1 4.78 -33.01 8.83
N ALA A 2 4.31 -34.21 8.47
CA ALA A 2 3.67 -34.49 7.16
C ALA A 2 2.46 -33.60 6.82
N HIS A 3 1.61 -33.26 7.81
CA HIS A 3 0.43 -32.42 7.60
C HIS A 3 0.80 -30.98 7.19
N SER A 4 1.85 -30.40 7.77
CA SER A 4 2.33 -29.05 7.41
C SER A 4 2.88 -29.01 5.98
N VAL A 5 3.56 -30.06 5.53
CA VAL A 5 4.13 -30.14 4.18
C VAL A 5 3.05 -30.27 3.10
N MET A 6 1.91 -30.90 3.42
CA MET A 6 0.78 -30.97 2.48
C MET A 6 0.06 -29.63 2.30
N TRP A 7 -0.15 -28.88 3.38
CA TRP A 7 -0.98 -27.66 3.35
C TRP A 7 -0.18 -26.35 3.22
N ASN A 8 1.10 -26.32 3.58
CA ASN A 8 1.97 -25.12 3.51
C ASN A 8 2.95 -25.16 2.33
N ARG A 9 2.61 -25.86 1.24
CA ARG A 9 3.44 -25.83 0.04
C ARG A 9 3.16 -24.54 -0.74
N PHE A 10 4.20 -23.90 -1.26
CA PHE A 10 4.05 -22.75 -2.14
C PHE A 10 3.79 -23.20 -3.58
N TRP A 11 3.00 -22.42 -4.30
CA TRP A 11 2.90 -22.53 -5.75
C TRP A 11 3.95 -21.64 -6.40
N ASN A 12 4.71 -22.19 -7.35
CA ASN A 12 5.69 -21.44 -8.14
C ASN A 12 5.48 -21.72 -9.62
N GLY A 13 4.52 -21.01 -10.23
CA GLY A 13 4.20 -21.19 -11.65
C GLY A 13 5.20 -20.58 -12.63
N ARG A 14 6.02 -19.61 -12.19
CA ARG A 14 7.01 -18.93 -13.06
C ARG A 14 8.44 -19.43 -12.86
N GLY A 15 8.69 -20.24 -11.83
CA GLY A 15 10.03 -20.62 -11.39
C GLY A 15 10.80 -19.46 -10.73
N GLY A 16 11.98 -19.76 -10.19
CA GLY A 16 12.90 -18.76 -9.64
C GLY A 16 12.64 -18.39 -8.17
N ARG A 17 13.61 -17.67 -7.58
CA ARG A 17 13.59 -17.23 -6.18
C ARG A 17 12.67 -16.01 -6.02
N GLY A 18 11.80 -16.02 -5.00
CA GLY A 18 10.88 -14.92 -4.71
C GLY A 18 9.54 -14.97 -5.44
N ASN A 19 9.34 -15.94 -6.34
CA ASN A 19 8.09 -16.10 -7.13
C ASN A 19 7.12 -17.12 -6.52
N ASN A 20 7.33 -17.48 -5.25
CA ASN A 20 6.48 -18.41 -4.52
C ASN A 20 5.25 -17.65 -4.02
N ILE A 21 4.05 -18.16 -4.33
CA ILE A 21 2.80 -17.68 -3.75
C ILE A 21 2.21 -18.75 -2.84
N ALA A 22 1.43 -18.34 -1.85
CA ALA A 22 0.66 -19.28 -1.04
C ALA A 22 -0.28 -20.10 -1.93
N LEU A 23 -0.36 -21.41 -1.71
CA LEU A 23 -1.21 -22.30 -2.52
C LEU A 23 -2.69 -21.97 -2.34
N ASP A 24 -3.08 -21.53 -1.15
CA ASP A 24 -4.43 -21.02 -0.88
C ASP A 24 -4.76 -19.82 -1.79
N LEU A 25 -3.86 -18.83 -1.86
CA LEU A 25 -4.00 -17.69 -2.77
C LEU A 25 -4.07 -18.12 -4.24
N HIS A 26 -3.32 -19.15 -4.64
CA HIS A 26 -3.45 -19.70 -6.00
C HIS A 26 -4.84 -20.30 -6.26
N LEU A 27 -5.38 -21.03 -5.27
CA LEU A 27 -6.70 -21.63 -5.35
C LEU A 27 -7.81 -20.56 -5.36
N GLU A 28 -7.65 -19.47 -4.60
CA GLU A 28 -8.53 -18.30 -4.68
C GLU A 28 -8.54 -17.69 -6.09
N HIS A 29 -7.37 -17.53 -6.73
CA HIS A 29 -7.32 -17.07 -8.11
C HIS A 29 -8.07 -18.00 -9.07
N LEU A 30 -7.88 -19.32 -8.96
CA LEU A 30 -8.60 -20.30 -9.78
C LEU A 30 -10.11 -20.24 -9.55
N ASN A 31 -10.55 -20.12 -8.29
CA ASN A 31 -11.96 -19.95 -7.95
C ASN A 31 -12.54 -18.67 -8.55
N ASN A 32 -11.78 -17.58 -8.54
CA ASN A 32 -12.20 -16.32 -9.15
C ASN A 32 -12.35 -16.46 -10.69
N TYR A 33 -11.41 -17.13 -11.35
CA TYR A 33 -11.54 -17.45 -12.78
C TYR A 33 -12.77 -18.31 -13.06
N LEU A 34 -12.98 -19.37 -12.26
CA LEU A 34 -14.14 -20.25 -12.42
C LEU A 34 -15.44 -19.45 -12.31
N LYS A 35 -15.59 -18.66 -11.25
CA LYS A 35 -16.77 -17.80 -11.04
C LYS A 35 -16.99 -16.83 -12.20
N SER A 36 -15.91 -16.26 -12.76
CA SER A 36 -15.98 -15.36 -13.91
C SER A 36 -16.48 -16.08 -15.17
N PHE A 37 -15.97 -17.27 -15.46
CA PHE A 37 -16.44 -18.08 -16.59
C PHE A 37 -17.89 -18.55 -16.42
N LEU A 38 -18.27 -18.99 -15.21
CA LEU A 38 -19.64 -19.38 -14.93
C LEU A 38 -20.61 -18.20 -15.05
N LYS A 39 -20.21 -17.01 -14.61
CA LYS A 39 -20.99 -15.78 -14.80
C LYS A 39 -21.17 -15.47 -16.29
N GLY A 40 -20.15 -15.69 -17.11
CA GLY A 40 -20.20 -15.50 -18.57
C GLY A 40 -21.20 -16.41 -19.29
N LEU A 41 -21.55 -17.58 -18.73
CA LEU A 41 -22.58 -18.46 -19.30
C LEU A 41 -24.01 -17.91 -19.17
N GLY A 42 -24.26 -17.06 -18.18
CA GLY A 42 -25.58 -16.47 -17.94
C GLY A 42 -26.68 -17.54 -17.81
N PRO A 43 -27.79 -17.45 -18.57
CA PRO A 43 -28.89 -18.42 -18.51
C PRO A 43 -28.51 -19.86 -18.91
N ASN A 44 -27.39 -20.06 -19.60
CA ASN A 44 -26.93 -21.38 -20.03
C ASN A 44 -26.18 -22.15 -18.93
N LEU A 45 -26.12 -21.60 -17.71
CA LEU A 45 -25.48 -22.23 -16.58
C LEU A 45 -26.29 -23.44 -16.11
N ASN A 46 -25.74 -24.62 -16.33
CA ASN A 46 -26.20 -25.90 -15.79
C ASN A 46 -25.03 -26.73 -15.23
N GLU A 47 -25.31 -27.77 -14.46
CA GLU A 47 -24.28 -28.58 -13.80
C GLU A 47 -23.27 -29.20 -14.78
N SER A 48 -23.74 -29.63 -15.96
CA SER A 48 -22.88 -30.19 -17.01
C SER A 48 -21.90 -29.14 -17.55
N SER A 49 -22.39 -27.94 -17.86
CA SER A 49 -21.59 -26.81 -18.33
C SER A 49 -20.59 -26.34 -17.28
N ALA A 50 -20.99 -26.30 -16.00
CA ALA A 50 -20.13 -25.94 -14.89
C ALA A 50 -19.01 -26.96 -14.68
N THR A 51 -19.35 -28.25 -14.70
CA THR A 51 -18.38 -29.36 -14.60
C THR A 51 -17.37 -29.32 -15.74
N ARG A 52 -17.84 -29.05 -16.96
CA ARG A 52 -16.98 -28.92 -18.14
C ARG A 52 -15.98 -27.77 -17.98
N ILE A 53 -16.45 -26.58 -17.59
CA ILE A 53 -15.57 -25.41 -17.36
C ILE A 53 -14.58 -25.69 -16.23
N SER A 54 -15.04 -26.28 -15.12
CA SER A 54 -14.18 -26.61 -13.98
C SER A 54 -13.04 -27.55 -14.37
N LYS A 55 -13.29 -28.54 -15.24
CA LYS A 55 -12.25 -29.47 -15.72
C LYS A 55 -11.29 -28.81 -16.71
N SER A 56 -11.75 -27.81 -17.47
CA SER A 56 -10.95 -27.14 -18.49
C SER A 56 -10.28 -25.83 -18.02
N ILE A 57 -10.46 -25.42 -16.76
CA ILE A 57 -10.05 -24.10 -16.28
C ILE A 57 -8.56 -23.80 -16.45
N GLY A 58 -7.69 -24.80 -16.27
CA GLY A 58 -6.25 -24.63 -16.46
C GLY A 58 -5.89 -24.27 -17.90
N ILE A 59 -6.49 -24.98 -18.86
CA ILE A 59 -6.27 -24.76 -20.30
C ILE A 59 -6.89 -23.42 -20.73
N LEU A 60 -8.11 -23.12 -20.27
CA LEU A 60 -8.77 -21.85 -20.57
C LEU A 60 -7.95 -20.64 -20.09
N LYS A 61 -7.35 -20.76 -18.89
CA LYS A 61 -6.46 -19.74 -18.37
C LYS A 61 -5.22 -19.56 -19.27
N GLU A 62 -4.59 -20.65 -19.69
CA GLU A 62 -3.40 -20.60 -20.55
C GLU A 62 -3.71 -19.95 -21.91
N VAL A 63 -4.85 -20.31 -22.52
CA VAL A 63 -5.29 -19.72 -23.79
C VAL A 63 -5.53 -18.22 -23.63
N MET A 64 -6.20 -17.80 -22.56
CA MET A 64 -6.43 -16.38 -22.29
C MET A 64 -5.12 -15.61 -22.07
N ASP A 65 -4.19 -16.17 -21.30
CA ASP A 65 -2.89 -15.52 -21.05
C ASP A 65 -2.04 -15.42 -22.33
N LYS A 66 -2.10 -16.40 -23.24
CA LYS A 66 -1.45 -16.33 -24.56
C LYS A 66 -2.11 -15.29 -25.47
N THR A 67 -3.44 -15.24 -25.47
CA THR A 67 -4.20 -14.26 -26.27
C THR A 67 -3.88 -12.83 -25.82
N ASP A 68 -3.83 -12.58 -24.51
CA ASP A 68 -3.44 -11.28 -23.95
C ASP A 68 -2.00 -10.90 -24.38
N GLN A 69 -1.08 -11.86 -24.40
CA GLN A 69 0.30 -11.63 -24.85
C GLN A 69 0.37 -11.26 -26.34
N GLU A 70 -0.35 -11.99 -27.19
CA GLU A 70 -0.39 -11.72 -28.64
C GLU A 70 -1.01 -10.35 -28.96
N LEU A 71 -2.03 -9.94 -28.21
CA LEU A 71 -2.69 -8.64 -28.37
C LEU A 71 -1.93 -7.49 -27.70
N ALA A 72 -0.75 -7.74 -27.12
CA ALA A 72 -0.01 -6.79 -26.29
C ALA A 72 -0.87 -6.14 -25.20
N ASN A 73 -1.89 -6.88 -24.71
CA ASN A 73 -2.76 -6.45 -23.62
C ASN A 73 -2.00 -6.59 -22.31
N THR A 74 -1.24 -5.56 -21.96
CA THR A 74 -0.46 -5.54 -20.72
C THR A 74 -1.39 -5.32 -19.54
N ARG A 75 -1.51 -6.33 -18.66
CA ARG A 75 -2.19 -6.15 -17.39
C ARG A 75 -1.33 -5.21 -16.52
N PRO A 76 -1.88 -4.13 -15.95
CA PRO A 76 -1.11 -3.26 -15.07
C PRO A 76 -0.57 -4.08 -13.90
N SER A 77 0.74 -4.05 -13.69
CA SER A 77 1.34 -4.73 -12.55
C SER A 77 0.91 -4.04 -11.26
N GLY A 78 0.45 -4.79 -10.26
CA GLY A 78 0.19 -4.26 -8.91
C GLY A 78 1.47 -3.84 -8.16
N LEU A 79 2.65 -3.94 -8.79
CA LEU A 79 3.84 -3.29 -8.27
C LEU A 79 3.70 -1.79 -8.47
N HIS A 80 3.52 -1.06 -7.38
CA HIS A 80 3.75 0.37 -7.37
C HIS A 80 5.18 0.62 -7.87
N HIS A 81 5.31 1.39 -8.95
CA HIS A 81 6.61 1.95 -9.29
C HIS A 81 7.09 2.78 -8.10
N ALA A 82 8.38 2.69 -7.79
CA ALA A 82 8.97 3.59 -6.81
C ALA A 82 8.59 5.01 -7.22
N PRO A 83 8.01 5.80 -6.29
CA PRO A 83 7.47 7.10 -6.63
C PRO A 83 8.61 7.97 -7.17
N GLN A 84 8.39 8.57 -8.34
CA GLN A 84 9.38 9.40 -9.01
C GLN A 84 9.22 10.84 -8.52
N ASP A 85 9.69 11.09 -7.30
CA ASP A 85 9.46 12.35 -6.56
C ASP A 85 10.23 13.56 -7.12
N GLU A 86 11.04 13.36 -8.17
CA GLU A 86 11.94 14.39 -8.71
C GLU A 86 11.19 15.64 -9.19
N ASN A 87 10.03 15.44 -9.84
CA ASN A 87 9.22 16.55 -10.32
C ASN A 87 8.53 17.32 -9.17
N ASP A 88 8.12 16.60 -8.13
CA ASP A 88 7.51 17.20 -6.95
C ASP A 88 8.53 18.03 -6.17
N ILE A 89 9.75 17.52 -6.02
CA ILE A 89 10.88 18.24 -5.41
C ILE A 89 11.22 19.50 -6.22
N LYS A 90 11.30 19.40 -7.55
CA LYS A 90 11.56 20.58 -8.42
C LYS A 90 10.47 21.64 -8.28
N THR A 91 9.22 21.22 -8.19
CA THR A 91 8.08 22.12 -8.01
C THR A 91 8.14 22.82 -6.65
N LEU A 92 8.43 22.10 -5.57
CA LEU A 92 8.63 22.68 -4.24
C LEU A 92 9.76 23.70 -4.22
N VAL A 93 10.90 23.38 -4.84
CA VAL A 93 12.05 24.29 -4.92
C VAL A 93 11.70 25.57 -5.69
N ALA A 94 10.98 25.46 -6.81
CA ALA A 94 10.52 26.62 -7.57
C ALA A 94 9.60 27.52 -6.72
N VAL A 95 8.60 26.95 -6.06
CA VAL A 95 7.68 27.68 -5.18
C VAL A 95 8.42 28.35 -4.02
N PHE A 96 9.39 27.67 -3.40
CA PHE A 96 10.15 28.21 -2.28
C PHE A 96 11.05 29.37 -2.71
N ARG A 97 11.61 29.31 -3.92
CA ARG A 97 12.40 30.38 -4.52
C ARG A 97 11.52 31.60 -4.82
N ASP A 98 10.40 31.39 -5.50
CA ASP A 98 9.48 32.47 -5.90
C ASP A 98 8.85 33.18 -4.71
N SER A 99 8.58 32.45 -3.62
CA SER A 99 7.99 32.99 -2.39
C SER A 99 9.01 33.58 -1.40
N GLU A 100 10.30 33.62 -1.76
CA GLU A 100 11.41 34.03 -0.90
C GLU A 100 11.27 33.47 0.53
N LEU A 101 10.97 32.17 0.64
CA LEU A 101 10.50 31.57 1.89
C LEU A 101 11.56 31.66 3.01
N PHE A 102 12.84 31.52 2.65
CA PHE A 102 13.98 31.56 3.57
C PHE A 102 14.58 32.95 3.78
N ARG A 103 14.07 33.99 3.09
CA ARG A 103 14.55 35.36 3.27
C ARG A 103 13.85 35.99 4.47
N HIS A 104 14.63 36.58 5.37
CA HIS A 104 14.09 37.25 6.54
C HIS A 104 13.46 38.59 6.14
N HIS A 105 12.14 38.69 6.26
CA HIS A 105 11.40 39.93 6.05
C HIS A 105 10.83 40.43 7.39
N PRO A 106 11.29 41.59 7.90
CA PRO A 106 10.93 42.08 9.24
C PRO A 106 9.44 42.42 9.41
N GLN A 107 8.70 42.65 8.33
CA GLN A 107 7.26 42.99 8.35
C GLN A 107 6.34 41.81 7.93
N ARG A 108 6.87 40.58 7.82
CA ARG A 108 6.08 39.41 7.42
C ARG A 108 5.31 38.85 8.62
N GLU A 109 4.01 39.17 8.68
CA GLU A 109 3.05 38.69 9.67
C GLU A 109 1.93 37.84 9.04
N PHE A 110 1.30 36.99 9.84
CA PHE A 110 0.16 36.20 9.39
C PHE A 110 -1.08 37.09 9.28
N LYS A 111 -1.62 37.26 8.06
CA LYS A 111 -2.82 38.08 7.82
C LYS A 111 -4.00 37.68 8.70
N SER A 112 -4.20 36.38 8.92
CA SER A 112 -5.31 35.85 9.72
C SER A 112 -5.02 35.80 11.22
N PHE A 113 -3.75 35.98 11.63
CA PHE A 113 -3.33 35.89 13.04
C PHE A 113 -2.36 37.05 13.37
N PRO A 114 -2.87 38.29 13.46
CA PRO A 114 -2.05 39.45 13.80
C PRO A 114 -1.44 39.29 15.20
N GLY A 115 -0.16 39.61 15.35
CA GLY A 115 0.57 39.47 16.62
C GLY A 115 0.95 38.04 17.02
N PHE A 116 0.79 37.05 16.13
CA PHE A 116 1.23 35.68 16.40
C PHE A 116 2.76 35.59 16.50
N SER A 117 3.25 35.17 17.67
CA SER A 117 4.68 34.91 17.87
C SER A 117 5.13 33.71 17.03
N LYS A 118 6.08 33.93 16.10
CA LYS A 118 6.73 32.86 15.31
C LYS A 118 7.40 31.81 16.19
N ASN A 119 7.86 32.20 17.37
CA ASN A 119 8.42 31.29 18.35
C ASN A 119 7.30 30.75 19.26
N LEU A 120 6.98 29.47 19.07
CA LEU A 120 5.97 28.73 19.84
C LEU A 120 6.32 28.62 21.34
N LEU A 121 7.60 28.81 21.69
CA LEU A 121 8.11 28.73 23.05
C LEU A 121 8.10 30.07 23.78
N VAL A 122 7.64 31.16 23.16
CA VAL A 122 7.62 32.50 23.80
C VAL A 122 6.81 32.50 25.10
N ASN A 123 5.71 31.73 25.13
CA ASN A 123 4.86 31.62 26.31
C ASN A 123 5.24 30.45 27.23
N LEU A 124 6.28 29.67 26.87
CA LEU A 124 6.71 28.51 27.65
C LEU A 124 7.56 28.97 28.84
N LYS A 125 7.00 28.88 30.04
CA LYS A 125 7.73 29.12 31.28
C LYS A 125 8.61 27.91 31.61
N TYR A 126 9.90 27.98 31.28
CA TYR A 126 10.87 26.91 31.54
C TYR A 126 10.87 26.41 32.98
N SER A 127 10.71 27.29 33.96
CA SER A 127 10.62 26.92 35.38
C SER A 127 9.44 25.97 35.66
N LYS A 128 8.26 26.24 35.09
CA LYS A 128 7.08 25.38 35.21
C LYS A 128 7.25 24.07 34.46
N LEU A 129 7.88 24.11 33.28
CA LEU A 129 8.17 22.91 32.51
C LEU A 129 9.12 21.97 33.27
N CYS A 130 10.21 22.49 33.80
CA CYS A 130 11.16 21.72 34.60
C CYS A 130 10.51 21.15 35.87
N HIS A 131 9.62 21.91 36.50
CA HIS A 131 8.85 21.43 37.65
C HIS A 131 7.94 20.26 37.26
N TRP A 132 7.13 20.43 36.21
CA TRP A 132 6.25 19.38 35.67
C TRP A 132 7.01 18.11 35.28
N MET A 133 8.15 18.25 34.59
CA MET A 133 9.01 17.12 34.23
C MET A 133 9.50 16.35 35.45
N ARG A 134 9.89 17.05 36.52
CA ARG A 134 10.34 16.42 37.77
C ARG A 134 9.21 15.71 38.51
N GLU A 135 8.00 16.26 38.51
CA GLU A 135 6.83 15.58 39.06
C GLU A 135 6.51 14.30 38.29
N LYS A 136 6.45 14.36 36.95
CA LYS A 136 6.17 13.18 36.14
C LYS A 136 7.24 12.10 36.26
N LEU A 137 8.49 12.49 36.47
CA LEU A 137 9.58 11.54 36.73
C LEU A 137 9.41 10.80 38.06
N LYS A 138 8.78 11.43 39.08
CA LYS A 138 8.45 10.76 40.34
C LYS A 138 7.30 9.78 40.15
N ASP A 139 6.21 10.22 39.52
CA ASP A 139 5.05 9.37 39.19
C ASP A 139 5.49 8.10 38.45
N TRP A 140 6.44 8.23 37.51
CA TRP A 140 6.94 7.10 36.71
C TRP A 140 7.83 6.13 37.48
N ARG A 141 8.57 6.61 38.50
CA ARG A 141 9.41 5.76 39.35
C ARG A 141 8.63 5.00 40.41
N GLU A 142 7.41 5.44 40.70
CA GLU A 142 6.51 4.82 41.68
C GLU A 142 5.60 3.74 41.05
N VAL A 143 5.63 3.56 39.72
CA VAL A 143 4.94 2.46 39.04
C VAL A 143 5.71 1.15 39.26
N PRO A 144 5.13 0.13 39.93
CA PRO A 144 5.78 -1.16 40.07
C PRO A 144 5.75 -1.90 38.73
N VAL A 145 6.91 -2.48 38.36
CA VAL A 145 7.06 -3.42 37.23
C VAL A 145 6.41 -4.75 37.58
#